data_AF-A0A536ZQK7-F1
#
_entry.id   AF-A0A536ZQK7-F1
#
_cell.length_a   1.000
_cell.length_b   1.000
_cell.length_c   1.000
_cell.angle_alpha   90.00
_cell.angle_beta   90.00
_cell.angle_gamma   90.00
#
_symmetry.space_group_name_H-M   'P 1'
#
loop_
_entity.id
_entity.type
_entity.pdbx_description
1 polymer ?
#
loop_
_entity_poly.entity_id
_entity_poly.type
_entity_poly.pdbx_seq_one_letter_code
_entity_poly.pdbx_strand_id
1 'polypeptide(L)' 'MIKILTLVVVAALTGYAVHVLGQTRVDTRAAVTPIVSSSSNGVSFAWFYDPAERTVYVCRAGPSPGDTLECKARTALP' A
#
# COMPACT_ATOMS: atom_id res chain seq x y z
N MET A 1 -19.93 -45.03 -4.69
CA MET A 1 -19.48 -43.93 -5.58
C MET A 1 -19.78 -42.55 -4.99
N ILE A 2 -20.99 -42.26 -4.52
CA ILE A 2 -21.37 -40.92 -4.02
C ILE A 2 -20.53 -40.42 -2.83
N LYS A 3 -20.13 -41.32 -1.91
CA LYS A 3 -19.28 -41.00 -0.75
C LYS A 3 -17.86 -40.58 -1.13
N ILE A 4 -17.35 -41.12 -2.23
CA ILE A 4 -16.01 -40.79 -2.73
C ILE A 4 -16.08 -39.42 -3.42
N LEU A 5 -17.13 -39.18 -4.19
CA LEU A 5 -17.38 -37.89 -4.83
C LEU A 5 -17.49 -36.76 -3.80
N THR A 6 -18.26 -36.96 -2.72
CA THR A 6 -18.38 -35.94 -1.65
C THR A 6 -17.05 -35.68 -0.96
N LEU A 7 -16.24 -36.71 -0.72
CA LEU A 7 -14.93 -36.53 -0.09
C LEU A 7 -13.97 -35.72 -0.98
N VAL A 8 -13.98 -35.98 -2.29
CA VAL A 8 -13.17 -35.22 -3.26
C VAL A 8 -13.62 -33.75 -3.33
N VAL A 9 -14.92 -33.50 -3.35
CA VAL A 9 -15.45 -32.12 -3.37
C VAL A 9 -15.07 -31.37 -2.10
N VAL A 10 -15.21 -31.99 -0.92
CA VAL A 10 -14.82 -31.37 0.36
C VAL A 10 -13.33 -31.05 0.37
N ALA A 11 -12.47 -31.99 -0.08
CA ALA A 11 -11.03 -31.77 -0.15
C ALA A 11 -10.64 -30.63 -1.12
N ALA A 12 -11.33 -30.54 -2.26
CA ALA A 12 -11.11 -29.46 -3.22
C ALA A 12 -11.51 -28.09 -2.64
N LEU A 13 -12.67 -28.01 -1.97
CA LEU A 13 -13.17 -26.79 -1.35
C LEU A 13 -12.28 -26.32 -0.20
N THR A 14 -11.83 -27.22 0.67
CA THR A 14 -10.91 -26.87 1.77
C THR A 14 -9.56 -26.43 1.24
N GLY A 15 -9.01 -27.12 0.24
CA GLY A 15 -7.77 -26.70 -0.42
C GLY A 15 -7.88 -25.32 -1.06
N TYR A 16 -9.00 -25.05 -1.74
CA TYR A 16 -9.27 -23.73 -2.32
C TYR A 16 -9.42 -22.64 -1.26
N ALA A 17 -10.12 -22.91 -0.16
CA ALA A 17 -10.27 -21.96 0.95
C ALA A 17 -8.91 -21.61 1.57
N VAL A 18 -8.04 -22.61 1.79
CA VAL A 18 -6.67 -22.39 2.29
C VAL A 18 -5.86 -21.57 1.29
N HIS A 19 -5.99 -21.82 -0.02
CA HIS A 19 -5.30 -21.05 -1.05
C HIS A 19 -5.73 -19.58 -1.03
N VAL A 20 -7.03 -19.29 -0.99
CA VAL A 20 -7.56 -17.92 -0.96
C VAL A 20 -7.17 -17.19 0.32
N LEU A 21 -7.20 -17.86 1.48
CA LEU A 21 -6.80 -17.27 2.75
C LEU A 21 -5.28 -17.05 2.86
N GLY A 22 -4.48 -17.90 2.19
CA GLY A 22 -3.03 -17.79 2.13
C GLY A 22 -2.52 -16.83 1.06
N GLN A 23 -3.36 -16.38 0.13
CA GLN A 23 -2.96 -15.37 -0.85
C GLN A 23 -2.61 -14.07 -0.11
N THR A 24 -1.36 -13.63 -0.30
CA THR A 24 -0.92 -12.31 0.14
C THR A 24 -1.83 -11.28 -0.52
N ARG A 25 -2.53 -10.51 0.31
CA ARG A 25 -3.40 -9.43 -0.19
C ARG A 25 -2.51 -8.47 -1.01
N VAL A 26 -2.77 -8.40 -2.31
CA VAL A 26 -2.17 -7.36 -3.15
C VAL A 26 -2.76 -6.05 -2.67
N ASP A 27 -1.89 -5.14 -2.23
CA ASP A 27 -2.34 -3.80 -1.85
C ASP A 27 -2.82 -3.10 -3.12
N THR A 28 -4.14 -3.03 -3.29
CA THR A 28 -4.80 -2.35 -4.43
C THR A 28 -5.06 -0.87 -4.13
N ARG A 29 -4.52 -0.34 -3.03
CA ARG A 29 -4.55 1.10 -2.78
C ARG A 29 -3.98 1.82 -3.98
N ALA A 30 -4.67 2.87 -4.40
CA ALA A 30 -4.21 3.71 -5.49
C ALA A 30 -2.82 4.22 -5.14
N ALA A 31 -1.86 3.99 -6.03
CA ALA A 31 -0.50 4.45 -5.82
C ALA A 31 -0.51 5.97 -5.65
N VAL A 32 0.19 6.45 -4.62
CA VAL A 32 0.33 7.89 -4.40
C VAL A 32 1.05 8.49 -5.61
N THR A 33 0.46 9.52 -6.21
CA THR A 33 0.99 10.12 -7.45
C THR A 33 2.05 11.16 -7.11
N PRO A 34 3.30 11.03 -7.62
CA PRO A 34 4.32 12.04 -7.39
C PRO A 34 3.95 13.33 -8.13
N ILE A 35 4.09 14.47 -7.44
CA ILE A 35 3.79 15.79 -8.01
C ILE A 35 5.09 16.50 -8.40
N VAL A 36 5.97 16.71 -7.42
CA VAL A 36 7.23 17.43 -7.61
C VAL A 36 8.21 17.09 -6.49
N SER A 37 9.50 17.20 -6.78
CA SER A 37 10.58 17.17 -5.78
C SER A 37 11.35 18.49 -5.78
N SER A 38 11.86 18.85 -4.61
CA SER A 38 12.70 20.04 -4.44
C SER A 38 13.70 19.81 -3.32
N SER A 39 14.82 20.53 -3.34
CA SER A 39 15.79 20.49 -2.25
C SER A 39 16.29 21.89 -1.92
N SER A 40 16.57 22.12 -0.63
CA SER A 40 17.11 23.38 -0.12
C SER A 40 17.87 23.13 1.17
N ASN A 41 19.03 23.77 1.36
CA ASN A 41 19.83 23.72 2.59
C ASN A 41 20.08 22.30 3.13
N GLY A 42 20.39 21.34 2.26
CA GLY A 42 20.65 19.95 2.65
C GLY A 42 19.41 19.13 3.00
N VAL A 43 18.21 19.65 2.75
CA VAL A 43 16.94 18.98 2.96
C VAL A 43 16.27 18.71 1.61
N SER A 44 15.79 17.48 1.42
CA SER A 44 15.01 17.08 0.26
C SER A 44 13.53 16.98 0.61
N PHE A 45 12.67 17.42 -0.29
CA PHE A 45 11.22 17.38 -0.18
C PHE A 45 10.63 16.66 -1.40
N ALA A 46 9.67 15.76 -1.15
CA ALA A 46 8.89 15.10 -2.19
C ALA A 46 7.40 15.27 -1.90
N TRP A 47 6.65 15.70 -2.91
CA TRP A 47 5.21 15.95 -2.82
C TRP A 47 4.45 14.83 -3.52
N PHE A 48 3.40 14.33 -2.87
CA PHE A 48 2.59 13.25 -3.39
C PHE A 48 1.10 13.55 -3.22
N TYR A 49 0.27 13.13 -4.18
CA TYR A 49 -1.18 13.17 -4.07
C TYR A 49 -1.73 11.77 -3.85
N ASP A 50 -2.43 11.58 -2.73
CA ASP A 50 -3.19 10.38 -2.41
C ASP A 50 -4.64 10.54 -2.90
N PRO A 51 -5.07 9.81 -3.94
CA PRO A 51 -6.44 9.91 -4.44
C PRO A 51 -7.47 9.20 -3.56
N ALA A 52 -7.06 8.27 -2.68
CA ALA A 52 -7.97 7.61 -1.75
C ALA A 52 -8.42 8.57 -0.64
N GLU A 53 -7.49 9.39 -0.15
CA GLU A 53 -7.75 10.38 0.91
C GLU A 53 -7.94 11.80 0.36
N ARG A 54 -7.82 11.99 -0.96
CA ARG A 54 -7.82 13.29 -1.64
C ARG A 54 -6.88 14.29 -0.97
N THR A 55 -5.72 13.83 -0.54
CA THR A 55 -4.81 14.61 0.30
C THR A 55 -3.44 14.72 -0.35
N VAL A 56 -2.85 15.91 -0.28
CA VAL A 56 -1.47 16.15 -0.70
C VAL A 56 -0.55 15.99 0.50
N TYR A 57 0.43 15.10 0.36
CA TYR A 57 1.45 14.80 1.35
C TYR A 57 2.80 15.41 0.95
N VAL A 58 3.58 15.83 1.96
CA VAL A 58 4.99 16.18 1.80
C VAL A 58 5.84 15.28 2.65
N CYS A 59 6.76 14.59 2.00
CA CYS A 59 7.81 13.84 2.66
C CYS A 59 9.10 14.65 2.68
N ARG A 60 9.72 14.76 3.85
CA ARG A 60 11.01 15.44 4.06
C ARG A 60 12.07 14.40 4.42
N ALA A 61 13.24 14.51 3.79
CA ALA A 61 14.46 13.81 4.16
C ALA A 61 15.55 14.84 4.49
N GLY A 62 16.11 14.78 5.70
CA GLY A 62 17.13 15.71 6.19
C GLY A 62 18.55 15.12 6.17
N PRO A 63 19.57 15.93 6.48
CA PRO A 63 20.97 15.52 6.45
C PRO A 63 21.45 14.80 7.72
N SER A 64 20.61 14.60 8.74
CA SER A 64 21.05 13.98 9.99
C SER A 64 21.12 12.44 9.85
N PRO A 65 22.17 11.78 10.36
CA PRO A 65 22.27 10.33 10.31
C PRO A 65 21.17 9.72 11.21
N GLY A 66 20.24 8.99 10.58
CA GLY A 66 19.07 8.43 11.25
C GLY A 66 17.75 9.18 10.98
N ASP A 67 17.76 10.20 10.13
CA ASP A 67 16.55 10.94 9.74
C ASP A 67 15.54 10.00 9.08
N THR A 68 14.47 9.71 9.81
CA THR A 68 13.29 9.03 9.31
C THR A 68 12.61 9.92 8.26
N LEU A 69 12.09 9.29 7.20
CA LEU A 69 11.29 9.98 6.20
C LEU A 69 10.02 10.52 6.88
N GLU A 70 9.94 11.83 7.13
CA GLU A 70 8.73 12.44 7.71
C GLU A 70 7.76 12.83 6.60
N CYS A 71 6.64 12.10 6.47
CA CYS A 71 5.54 12.46 5.58
C CYS A 71 4.40 13.11 6.39
N LYS A 72 4.03 14.35 6.02
CA LYS A 72 2.92 15.08 6.65
C LYS A 72 1.91 15.53 5.60
N ALA A 73 0.62 15.40 5.93
CA ALA A 73 -0.45 15.97 5.13
C ALA A 73 -0.31 17.49 5.09
N ARG A 74 -0.34 18.07 3.89
CA ARG A 74 -0.27 19.51 3.66
C ARG A 74 -1.64 20.12 3.43
N THR A 75 -2.47 19.48 2.62
CA THR A 75 -3.82 19.96 2.33
C THR A 75 -4.70 18.83 1.83
N ALA A 76 -5.99 18.87 2.18
CA ALA A 76 -7.01 18.12 1.49
C ALA A 76 -7.46 18.89 0.24
N LEU A 77 -7.78 18.18 -0.83
CA LEU A 77 -8.37 18.72 -2.05
C LEU A 77 -9.90 18.49 -2.03
N PRO A 78 -10.69 19.40 -2.62
CA PRO A 78 -12.16 19.27 -2.69
C PRO A 78 -12.63 18.01 -3.45
#